data_AF-A0A938WKX6-F1
#
_entry.id   AF-A0A938WKX6-F1
#
_cell.length_a   1.000
_cell.length_b   1.000
_cell.length_c   1.000
_cell.angle_alpha   90.00
_cell.angle_beta   90.00
_cell.angle_gamma   90.00
#
_symmetry.space_group_name_H-M   'P 1'
#
loop_
_entity.id
_entity.type
_entity.pdbx_description
1 polymer ?
#
loop_
_entity_poly.entity_id
_entity_poly.type
_entity_poly.pdbx_seq_one_letter_code
_entity_poly.pdbx_strand_id
1 'polypeptide(L)'
;MGKVLMIGAGGVATVAAFKIAQNADVFTDFMIASRRKEKCDRIVEAIGNPAIKTAQVDADDVEQLKALMNSYKPDIVVNLALPYQDLTIMEACLACGCNYLDTANYEPRDKAHFEYSWQWAYKERFEQAGLTAILGCGFDPGVSGIFTAYAAKHHFDEIQYLDIVDCNAGNHHKAFATNFNPEINIREITQKGLYYKDGQWIETEPLAVHKPLTYPNIGPRESYLLHHEELESLVKNYPTIKQARFWMTFGQQYLTYLDVIQNIGMSRIDEVEYEAPLADGSGKTVKVNIVPLQFLKAVLPNPQDLGANYDGETSIGCRIRGMKDGKELTYYIYNNCKHQEAYNETGMQGVSYTTGVPAMIGAMMFLKGLWRKPGVWNVEEFDPDPFMEQLGKQGLPWHEVFGGDLEL
;
A
#
# COMPACT_ATOMS: atom_id res chain seq x y z
N MET A 1 17.18 18.16 1.27
CA MET A 1 17.77 17.94 -0.07
C MET A 1 18.43 16.58 -0.05
N GLY A 2 18.05 15.68 -0.94
CA GLY A 2 18.64 14.36 -0.98
C GLY A 2 18.31 13.55 -2.23
N LYS A 3 18.97 12.41 -2.32
CA LYS A 3 19.02 11.52 -3.47
C LYS A 3 18.17 10.29 -3.23
N VAL A 4 17.17 10.08 -4.08
CA VAL A 4 16.22 8.98 -3.97
C VAL A 4 16.44 7.96 -5.08
N LEU A 5 16.45 6.69 -4.69
CA LEU A 5 16.29 5.54 -5.60
C LEU A 5 14.91 4.93 -5.37
N MET A 6 14.01 5.01 -6.34
CA MET A 6 12.73 4.31 -6.28
C MET A 6 12.82 3.00 -7.06
N ILE A 7 12.45 1.90 -6.42
CA ILE A 7 12.40 0.57 -7.03
C ILE A 7 10.94 0.24 -7.29
N GLY A 8 10.54 0.11 -8.55
CA GLY A 8 9.16 -0.06 -8.96
C GLY A 8 8.76 0.88 -10.10
N ALA A 9 7.81 0.42 -10.93
CA ALA A 9 7.27 1.21 -12.04
C ALA A 9 5.78 0.86 -12.31
N GLY A 10 5.05 0.57 -11.23
CA GLY A 10 3.59 0.35 -11.23
C GLY A 10 2.80 1.65 -11.10
N GLY A 11 1.49 1.53 -10.82
CA GLY A 11 0.61 2.69 -10.61
C GLY A 11 1.04 3.58 -9.44
N VAL A 12 1.25 2.97 -8.28
CA VAL A 12 1.76 3.66 -7.06
C VAL A 12 3.10 4.35 -7.32
N ALA A 13 4.05 3.65 -7.94
CA ALA A 13 5.35 4.21 -8.30
C ALA A 13 5.24 5.39 -9.29
N THR A 14 4.25 5.36 -10.20
CA THR A 14 4.02 6.48 -11.11
C THR A 14 3.58 7.73 -10.33
N VAL A 15 2.59 7.60 -9.44
CA VAL A 15 2.14 8.71 -8.58
C VAL A 15 3.30 9.25 -7.75
N ALA A 16 4.03 8.38 -7.05
CA ALA A 16 5.16 8.78 -6.23
C ALA A 16 6.22 9.51 -7.05
N ALA A 17 6.52 9.07 -8.28
CA ALA A 17 7.46 9.75 -9.17
C ALA A 17 7.00 11.15 -9.59
N PHE A 18 5.72 11.33 -9.94
CA PHE A 18 5.15 12.66 -10.23
C PHE A 18 5.28 13.58 -9.01
N LYS A 19 4.92 13.08 -7.83
CA LYS A 19 4.98 13.85 -6.58
C LYS A 19 6.41 14.19 -6.15
N ILE A 20 7.36 13.27 -6.33
CA ILE A 20 8.79 13.51 -6.11
C ILE A 20 9.27 14.63 -7.05
N ALA A 21 8.92 14.56 -8.34
CA ALA A 21 9.32 15.57 -9.33
C ALA A 21 8.72 16.95 -9.06
N GLN A 22 7.50 17.03 -8.51
CA GLN A 22 6.85 18.27 -8.10
C GLN A 22 7.49 18.92 -6.86
N ASN A 23 8.27 18.18 -6.06
CA ASN A 23 8.91 18.63 -4.82
C ASN A 23 10.44 18.67 -4.94
N ALA A 24 10.94 19.21 -6.05
CA ALA A 24 12.37 19.21 -6.42
C ALA A 24 13.27 20.00 -5.46
N ASP A 25 12.71 20.85 -4.59
CA ASP A 25 13.42 21.52 -3.50
C ASP A 25 13.89 20.54 -2.41
N VAL A 26 13.19 19.42 -2.25
CA VAL A 26 13.55 18.33 -1.34
C VAL A 26 14.33 17.23 -2.07
N PHE A 27 13.86 16.83 -3.25
CA PHE A 27 14.38 15.71 -4.03
C PHE A 27 15.31 16.19 -5.14
N THR A 28 16.61 16.32 -4.84
CA THR A 28 17.58 16.93 -5.76
C THR A 28 18.08 15.98 -6.84
N ASP A 29 18.13 14.69 -6.54
CA ASP A 29 18.53 13.63 -7.48
C ASP A 29 17.56 12.47 -7.38
N PHE A 30 17.05 12.01 -8.52
CA PHE A 30 16.06 10.94 -8.57
C PHE A 30 16.39 9.88 -9.63
N MET A 31 16.31 8.61 -9.23
CA MET A 31 16.40 7.46 -10.11
C MET A 31 15.20 6.54 -9.93
N ILE A 32 14.66 6.07 -11.05
CA ILE A 32 13.62 5.04 -11.11
C ILE A 32 14.23 3.75 -11.66
N ALA A 33 14.17 2.68 -10.89
CA ALA A 33 14.66 1.37 -11.29
C ALA A 33 13.55 0.32 -11.26
N SER A 34 13.53 -0.58 -12.24
CA SER A 34 12.57 -1.68 -12.27
C SER A 34 13.09 -2.84 -13.12
N ARG A 35 12.44 -4.01 -13.02
CA ARG A 35 12.69 -5.17 -13.87
C ARG A 35 12.57 -4.84 -15.36
N ARG A 36 11.66 -3.92 -15.72
CA ARG A 36 11.46 -3.43 -17.10
C ARG A 36 11.81 -1.97 -17.18
N LYS A 37 13.02 -1.64 -17.62
CA LYS A 37 13.50 -0.26 -17.75
C LYS A 37 12.58 0.61 -18.61
N GLU A 38 12.00 0.05 -19.67
CA GLU A 38 11.04 0.75 -20.54
C GLU A 38 9.83 1.34 -19.78
N LYS A 39 9.42 0.72 -18.66
CA LYS A 39 8.37 1.29 -17.80
C LYS A 39 8.87 2.53 -17.05
N CYS A 40 10.10 2.51 -16.56
CA CYS A 40 10.74 3.66 -15.93
C CYS A 40 10.88 4.82 -16.92
N ASP A 41 11.34 4.52 -18.15
CA ASP A 41 11.51 5.51 -19.21
C ASP A 41 10.19 6.22 -19.56
N ARG A 42 9.08 5.47 -19.65
CA ARG A 42 7.74 6.05 -19.86
C ARG A 42 7.27 6.96 -18.74
N ILE A 43 7.61 6.65 -17.47
CA ILE A 43 7.29 7.53 -16.34
C ILE A 43 8.06 8.85 -16.48
N VAL A 44 9.36 8.78 -16.83
CA VAL A 44 10.19 9.98 -17.03
C VAL A 44 9.68 10.82 -18.20
N GLU A 45 9.28 10.20 -19.31
CA GLU A 45 8.65 10.87 -20.44
C GLU A 45 7.36 11.59 -20.04
N ALA A 46 6.48 10.92 -19.28
CA ALA A 46 5.22 11.49 -18.81
C ALA A 46 5.42 12.66 -17.83
N ILE A 47 6.47 12.63 -16.99
CA ILE A 47 6.85 13.73 -16.10
C ILE A 47 7.46 14.90 -16.89
N GLY A 48 8.13 14.62 -18.01
CA GLY A 48 8.80 15.64 -18.82
C GLY A 48 10.12 16.16 -18.24
N ASN A 49 10.72 15.44 -17.29
CA ASN A 49 12.00 15.83 -16.67
C ASN A 49 13.14 14.84 -17.02
N PRO A 50 13.96 15.13 -18.04
CA PRO A 50 15.02 14.22 -18.49
C PRO A 50 16.21 14.10 -17.52
N ALA A 51 16.25 14.89 -16.44
CA ALA A 51 17.27 14.73 -15.40
C ALA A 51 17.04 13.49 -14.51
N ILE A 52 15.81 12.96 -14.49
CA ILE A 52 15.47 11.74 -13.75
C ILE A 52 16.14 10.54 -14.45
N LYS A 53 16.95 9.79 -13.70
CA LYS A 53 17.68 8.64 -14.23
C LYS A 53 16.80 7.39 -14.22
N THR A 54 17.05 6.49 -15.15
CA THR A 54 16.37 5.19 -15.18
C THR A 54 17.36 4.03 -15.22
N ALA A 55 17.02 2.92 -14.57
CA ALA A 55 17.83 1.73 -14.53
C ALA A 55 17.00 0.45 -14.63
N GLN A 56 17.61 -0.61 -15.14
CA GLN A 56 17.07 -1.96 -14.99
C GLN A 56 17.66 -2.61 -13.74
N VAL A 57 16.83 -3.27 -12.95
CA VAL A 57 17.29 -4.09 -11.83
C VAL A 57 16.30 -5.23 -11.57
N ASP A 58 16.81 -6.42 -11.29
CA ASP A 58 16.02 -7.48 -10.69
C ASP A 58 16.03 -7.30 -9.16
N ALA A 59 14.86 -6.96 -8.58
CA ALA A 59 14.75 -6.71 -7.14
C ALA A 59 14.83 -8.00 -6.30
N ASP A 60 14.79 -9.18 -6.92
CA ASP A 60 15.05 -10.45 -6.24
C ASP A 60 16.56 -10.74 -6.14
N ASP A 61 17.40 -10.00 -6.88
CA ASP A 61 18.85 -10.17 -6.92
C ASP A 61 19.53 -9.11 -6.06
N VAL A 62 19.88 -9.52 -4.83
CA VAL A 62 20.57 -8.67 -3.84
C VAL A 62 21.90 -8.10 -4.38
N GLU A 63 22.62 -8.81 -5.24
CA GLU A 63 23.90 -8.33 -5.77
C GLU A 63 23.70 -7.29 -6.87
N GLN A 64 22.68 -7.45 -7.73
CA GLN A 64 22.29 -6.39 -8.67
C GLN A 64 21.83 -5.12 -7.93
N LEU A 65 21.04 -5.28 -6.87
CA LEU A 65 20.61 -4.17 -6.01
C LEU A 65 21.82 -3.44 -5.40
N LYS A 66 22.76 -4.18 -4.80
CA LYS A 66 24.00 -3.60 -4.23
C LYS A 66 24.82 -2.87 -5.29
N ALA A 67 24.97 -3.44 -6.48
CA ALA A 67 25.72 -2.80 -7.57
C ALA A 67 25.07 -1.46 -7.97
N LEU A 68 23.74 -1.43 -8.09
CA LEU A 68 22.99 -0.21 -8.39
C LEU A 68 23.10 0.83 -7.27
N MET A 69 22.91 0.42 -6.01
CA MET A 69 22.99 1.30 -4.84
C MET A 69 24.40 1.85 -4.62
N ASN A 70 25.46 1.06 -4.83
CA ASN A 70 26.84 1.55 -4.72
C ASN A 70 27.23 2.53 -5.84
N SER A 71 26.68 2.32 -7.04
CA SER A 71 26.87 3.22 -8.19
C SER A 71 26.14 4.55 -7.98
N TYR A 72 24.86 4.48 -7.59
CA TYR A 72 24.01 5.65 -7.48
C TYR A 72 24.16 6.37 -6.13
N LYS A 73 24.42 5.65 -5.02
CA LYS A 73 24.54 6.17 -3.65
C LYS A 73 23.31 6.97 -3.18
N PRO A 74 22.11 6.37 -3.15
CA PRO A 74 20.92 7.06 -2.65
C PRO A 74 20.99 7.30 -1.14
N ASP A 75 20.40 8.39 -0.68
CA ASP A 75 20.18 8.63 0.76
C ASP A 75 19.07 7.70 1.27
N ILE A 76 18.04 7.46 0.46
CA ILE A 76 16.92 6.57 0.77
C ILE A 76 16.47 5.80 -0.48
N VAL A 77 16.13 4.53 -0.26
CA VAL A 77 15.51 3.64 -1.23
C VAL A 77 14.02 3.56 -0.92
N VAL A 78 13.19 3.90 -1.92
CA VAL A 78 11.73 3.85 -1.84
C VAL A 78 11.26 2.61 -2.61
N ASN A 79 10.90 1.57 -1.89
CA ASN A 79 10.41 0.31 -2.41
C ASN A 79 8.91 0.42 -2.74
N LEU A 80 8.61 0.50 -4.04
CA LEU A 80 7.26 0.44 -4.61
C LEU A 80 7.19 -0.70 -5.64
N ALA A 81 7.93 -1.77 -5.36
CA ALA A 81 7.89 -3.02 -6.11
C ALA A 81 6.76 -3.90 -5.56
N LEU A 82 6.99 -5.19 -5.35
CA LEU A 82 6.03 -6.11 -4.76
C LEU A 82 6.54 -6.53 -3.38
N PRO A 83 5.66 -6.91 -2.44
CA PRO A 83 6.06 -7.11 -1.04
C PRO A 83 7.04 -8.26 -0.83
N TYR A 84 7.06 -9.24 -1.74
CA TYR A 84 8.04 -10.32 -1.69
C TYR A 84 9.50 -9.89 -1.93
N GLN A 85 9.75 -8.63 -2.32
CA GLN A 85 11.09 -8.06 -2.46
C GLN A 85 11.55 -7.23 -1.26
N ASP A 86 10.72 -7.08 -0.23
CA ASP A 86 11.05 -6.21 0.91
C ASP A 86 12.36 -6.65 1.56
N LEU A 87 12.51 -7.95 1.85
CA LEU A 87 13.70 -8.46 2.53
C LEU A 87 14.96 -8.37 1.66
N THR A 88 14.86 -8.61 0.35
CA THR A 88 16.02 -8.50 -0.56
C THR A 88 16.48 -7.05 -0.68
N ILE A 89 15.55 -6.10 -0.75
CA ILE A 89 15.85 -4.67 -0.81
C ILE A 89 16.38 -4.18 0.54
N MET A 90 15.78 -4.55 1.67
CA MET A 90 16.26 -4.20 3.01
C MET A 90 17.69 -4.71 3.26
N GLU A 91 18.01 -5.94 2.82
CA GLU A 91 19.36 -6.49 2.94
C GLU A 91 20.38 -5.72 2.07
N ALA A 92 20.00 -5.33 0.85
CA ALA A 92 20.85 -4.50 0.00
C ALA A 92 21.05 -3.09 0.59
N CYS A 93 19.99 -2.48 1.13
CA CYS A 93 20.07 -1.19 1.82
C CYS A 93 21.06 -1.23 2.98
N LEU A 94 20.95 -2.25 3.83
CA LEU A 94 21.84 -2.44 4.97
C LEU A 94 23.30 -2.64 4.53
N ALA A 95 23.54 -3.44 3.49
CA ALA A 95 24.88 -3.68 2.96
C ALA A 95 25.52 -2.44 2.31
N CYS A 96 24.71 -1.55 1.73
CA CYS A 96 25.17 -0.35 1.03
C CYS A 96 25.09 0.93 1.87
N GLY A 97 24.61 0.87 3.12
CA GLY A 97 24.45 2.05 3.97
C GLY A 97 23.34 3.00 3.49
N CYS A 98 22.28 2.45 2.88
CA CYS A 98 21.13 3.21 2.39
C CYS A 98 19.94 3.08 3.34
N ASN A 99 19.12 4.12 3.46
CA ASN A 99 17.87 4.07 4.24
C ASN A 99 16.76 3.44 3.40
N TYR A 100 15.68 3.01 4.05
CA TYR A 100 14.63 2.21 3.42
C TYR A 100 13.23 2.76 3.74
N LEU A 101 12.34 2.70 2.77
CA LEU A 101 10.91 2.94 2.92
C LEU A 101 10.11 2.00 2.01
N ASP A 102 9.03 1.42 2.50
CA ASP A 102 8.03 0.68 1.71
C ASP A 102 6.60 1.12 2.01
N THR A 103 5.63 0.45 1.36
CA THR A 103 4.19 0.72 1.51
C THR A 103 3.37 -0.50 1.91
N ALA A 104 4.00 -1.68 1.98
CA ALA A 104 3.39 -2.95 2.33
C ALA A 104 4.47 -3.81 3.00
N ASN A 105 4.05 -4.74 3.85
CA ASN A 105 4.93 -5.63 4.58
C ASN A 105 5.22 -6.92 3.82
N TYR A 106 6.26 -7.62 4.26
CA TYR A 106 6.76 -8.77 3.54
C TYR A 106 5.74 -9.91 3.45
N GLU A 107 5.59 -10.44 2.24
CA GLU A 107 4.82 -11.66 1.96
C GLU A 107 5.67 -12.68 1.17
N PRO A 108 5.81 -13.94 1.63
CA PRO A 108 6.44 -14.99 0.85
C PRO A 108 5.66 -15.31 -0.43
N ARG A 109 6.36 -15.53 -1.54
CA ARG A 109 5.72 -15.83 -2.84
C ARG A 109 4.84 -17.08 -2.85
N ASP A 110 5.22 -18.08 -2.08
CA ASP A 110 4.63 -19.41 -2.05
C ASP A 110 3.59 -19.58 -0.95
N LYS A 111 3.33 -18.55 -0.13
CA LYS A 111 2.39 -18.60 1.00
C LYS A 111 1.55 -17.33 1.07
N ALA A 112 0.23 -17.45 1.09
CA ALA A 112 -0.69 -16.34 1.35
C ALA A 112 -0.69 -15.98 2.85
N HIS A 113 0.35 -15.28 3.28
CA HIS A 113 0.58 -14.90 4.67
C HIS A 113 1.57 -13.74 4.76
N PHE A 114 1.17 -12.67 5.43
CA PHE A 114 1.95 -11.45 5.61
C PHE A 114 1.96 -11.04 7.10
N GLU A 115 3.06 -10.46 7.57
CA GLU A 115 3.25 -9.96 8.95
C GLU A 115 4.54 -9.12 9.00
N TYR A 116 4.66 -8.24 9.99
CA TYR A 116 5.84 -7.39 10.16
C TYR A 116 7.04 -8.11 10.78
N SER A 117 6.86 -9.31 11.33
CA SER A 117 7.89 -10.02 12.12
C SER A 117 9.24 -10.13 11.39
N TRP A 118 9.24 -10.41 10.08
CA TRP A 118 10.47 -10.54 9.28
C TRP A 118 11.19 -9.22 9.08
N GLN A 119 10.46 -8.12 8.90
CA GLN A 119 11.06 -6.80 8.72
C GLN A 119 11.49 -6.21 10.07
N TRP A 120 10.70 -6.39 11.13
CA TRP A 120 11.08 -6.02 12.50
C TRP A 120 12.34 -6.73 12.98
N ALA A 121 12.65 -7.93 12.48
CA ALA A 121 13.90 -8.62 12.76
C ALA A 121 15.15 -7.85 12.30
N TYR A 122 15.02 -6.87 11.41
CA TYR A 122 16.12 -6.00 10.98
C TYR A 122 16.40 -4.83 11.93
N LYS A 123 15.56 -4.61 12.96
CA LYS A 123 15.63 -3.42 13.83
C LYS A 123 17.03 -3.17 14.38
N GLU A 124 17.61 -4.15 15.08
CA GLU A 124 18.93 -4.02 15.70
C GLU A 124 20.03 -3.77 14.65
N ARG A 125 19.98 -4.47 13.50
CA ARG A 125 20.97 -4.31 12.42
C ARG A 125 20.93 -2.90 11.82
N PHE A 126 19.73 -2.35 11.60
CA PHE A 126 19.55 -0.98 11.12
C PHE A 126 19.97 0.06 12.18
N GLU A 127 19.65 -0.17 13.46
CA GLU A 127 20.08 0.71 14.57
C GLU A 127 21.62 0.78 14.65
N GLN A 128 22.29 -0.37 14.63
CA GLN A 128 23.77 -0.45 14.67
C GLN A 128 24.43 0.21 13.46
N ALA A 129 23.82 0.12 12.29
CA ALA A 129 24.30 0.77 11.07
C ALA A 129 23.98 2.28 11.02
N GLY A 130 23.18 2.81 11.95
CA GLY A 130 22.72 4.19 11.93
C GLY A 130 21.73 4.50 10.80
N LEU A 131 21.03 3.48 10.29
CA LEU A 131 20.08 3.55 9.17
C LEU A 131 18.65 3.52 9.66
N THR A 132 17.76 4.17 8.91
CA THR A 132 16.30 4.18 9.14
C THR A 132 15.60 3.31 8.11
N ALA A 133 14.67 2.47 8.56
CA ALA A 133 13.66 1.81 7.75
C ALA A 133 12.27 2.27 8.21
N ILE A 134 11.47 2.78 7.27
CA ILE A 134 10.09 3.23 7.47
C ILE A 134 9.17 2.20 6.82
N LEU A 135 8.35 1.53 7.62
CA LEU A 135 7.48 0.45 7.14
C LEU A 135 6.05 0.93 6.93
N GLY A 136 5.41 0.42 5.87
CA GLY A 136 3.98 0.61 5.63
C GLY A 136 3.62 2.08 5.45
N CYS A 137 4.28 2.79 4.54
CA CYS A 137 4.07 4.22 4.27
C CYS A 137 3.19 4.48 3.04
N GLY A 138 2.09 3.74 2.90
CA GLY A 138 1.03 3.96 1.93
C GLY A 138 -0.14 4.78 2.52
N PHE A 139 -1.37 4.41 2.20
CA PHE A 139 -2.54 4.95 2.91
C PHE A 139 -2.90 4.05 4.10
N ASP A 140 -3.12 2.77 3.84
CA ASP A 140 -3.45 1.72 4.78
C ASP A 140 -2.69 0.47 4.33
N PRO A 141 -1.58 0.09 4.99
CA PRO A 141 -0.91 0.79 6.09
C PRO A 141 -0.31 2.15 5.66
N GLY A 142 -0.26 3.12 6.58
CA GLY A 142 0.36 4.42 6.35
C GLY A 142 -0.39 5.58 6.97
N VAL A 143 -1.08 6.37 6.15
CA VAL A 143 -2.00 7.42 6.60
C VAL A 143 -2.96 6.95 7.70
N SER A 144 -3.47 5.71 7.69
CA SER A 144 -4.30 5.14 8.76
C SER A 144 -3.57 5.09 10.11
N GLY A 145 -2.29 4.71 10.10
CA GLY A 145 -1.41 4.77 11.27
C GLY A 145 -1.06 6.19 11.70
N ILE A 146 -0.83 7.09 10.74
CA ILE A 146 -0.60 8.52 10.99
C ILE A 146 -1.84 9.20 11.58
N PHE A 147 -3.03 8.88 11.10
CA PHE A 147 -4.31 9.33 11.65
C PHE A 147 -4.51 8.86 13.08
N THR A 148 -4.15 7.61 13.37
CA THR A 148 -4.21 7.07 14.73
C THR A 148 -3.20 7.76 15.64
N ALA A 149 -1.96 8.00 15.19
CA ALA A 149 -0.95 8.75 15.93
C ALA A 149 -1.36 10.20 16.18
N TYR A 150 -1.94 10.86 15.18
CA TYR A 150 -2.44 12.23 15.30
C TYR A 150 -3.59 12.31 16.32
N ALA A 151 -4.54 11.37 16.25
CA ALA A 151 -5.63 11.29 17.22
C ALA A 151 -5.11 11.04 18.64
N ALA A 152 -4.15 10.12 18.82
CA ALA A 152 -3.54 9.85 20.11
C ALA A 152 -2.79 11.07 20.65
N LYS A 153 -2.08 11.82 19.80
CA LYS A 153 -1.31 12.99 20.21
C LYS A 153 -2.18 14.17 20.65
N HIS A 154 -3.29 14.42 19.95
CA HIS A 154 -4.06 15.66 20.11
C HIS A 154 -5.42 15.50 20.80
N HIS A 155 -6.06 14.33 20.67
CA HIS A 155 -7.49 14.19 20.96
C HIS A 155 -7.81 13.17 22.06
N PHE A 156 -6.90 12.23 22.35
CA PHE A 156 -7.15 11.15 23.31
C PHE A 156 -6.03 11.05 24.35
N ASP A 157 -6.41 10.65 25.56
CA ASP A 157 -5.46 10.13 26.55
C ASP A 157 -5.33 8.60 26.40
N GLU A 158 -6.41 7.94 25.95
CA GLU A 158 -6.45 6.51 25.63
C GLU A 158 -7.32 6.27 24.39
N ILE A 159 -6.78 5.56 23.40
CA ILE A 159 -7.58 5.00 22.30
C ILE A 159 -8.03 3.60 22.72
N GLN A 160 -9.33 3.32 22.65
CA GLN A 160 -9.90 2.04 23.09
C GLN A 160 -10.53 1.22 21.97
N TYR A 161 -11.08 1.87 20.94
CA TYR A 161 -11.65 1.22 19.77
C TYR A 161 -11.17 1.92 18.51
N LEU A 162 -10.73 1.14 17.53
CA LEU A 162 -10.28 1.60 16.23
C LEU A 162 -10.96 0.78 15.14
N ASP A 163 -11.71 1.45 14.27
CA ASP A 163 -12.16 0.88 13.00
C ASP A 163 -11.51 1.67 11.87
N ILE A 164 -10.71 0.99 11.07
CA ILE A 164 -10.22 1.52 9.80
C ILE A 164 -11.25 1.16 8.75
N VAL A 165 -11.66 2.14 7.95
CA VAL A 165 -12.71 1.99 6.93
C VAL A 165 -12.16 2.44 5.58
N ASP A 166 -12.13 1.53 4.61
CA ASP A 166 -11.73 1.77 3.23
C ASP A 166 -12.94 1.57 2.31
N CYS A 167 -13.38 2.67 1.69
CA CYS A 167 -14.31 2.62 0.59
C CYS A 167 -13.64 3.05 -0.72
N ASN A 168 -13.75 2.19 -1.72
CA ASN A 168 -13.63 2.58 -3.11
C ASN A 168 -15.01 2.58 -3.78
N ALA A 169 -15.59 3.77 -3.93
CA ALA A 169 -16.87 3.97 -4.62
C ALA A 169 -16.70 4.30 -6.11
N GLY A 170 -15.54 3.94 -6.68
CA GLY A 170 -15.28 4.14 -8.08
C GLY A 170 -15.99 3.15 -8.99
N ASN A 171 -16.26 3.55 -10.24
CA ASN A 171 -16.66 2.68 -11.35
C ASN A 171 -15.71 2.82 -12.55
N HIS A 172 -15.02 1.72 -12.91
CA HIS A 172 -14.11 1.65 -14.05
C HIS A 172 -14.80 1.13 -15.34
N HIS A 173 -16.11 0.88 -15.30
CA HIS A 173 -16.96 0.41 -16.40
C HIS A 173 -16.50 -0.90 -17.06
N LYS A 174 -15.80 -1.75 -16.33
CA LYS A 174 -15.45 -3.12 -16.73
C LYS A 174 -16.32 -4.10 -15.95
N ALA A 175 -16.52 -5.30 -16.51
CA ALA A 175 -17.23 -6.37 -15.81
C ALA A 175 -16.53 -6.73 -14.48
N PHE A 176 -15.21 -6.92 -14.54
CA PHE A 176 -14.35 -7.18 -13.39
C PHE A 176 -12.95 -6.68 -13.69
N ALA A 177 -12.34 -5.96 -12.74
CA ALA A 177 -10.95 -5.57 -12.76
C ALA A 177 -10.45 -5.41 -11.32
N THR A 178 -9.14 -5.48 -11.13
CA THR A 178 -8.51 -5.19 -9.84
C THR A 178 -7.71 -3.89 -9.98
N ASN A 179 -7.62 -3.10 -8.90
CA ASN A 179 -6.91 -1.82 -8.92
C ASN A 179 -5.40 -1.96 -8.70
N PHE A 180 -4.97 -3.13 -8.25
CA PHE A 180 -3.59 -3.51 -8.00
C PHE A 180 -3.25 -4.81 -8.74
N ASN A 181 -2.14 -5.46 -8.37
CA ASN A 181 -1.80 -6.77 -8.92
C ASN A 181 -2.95 -7.77 -8.60
N PRO A 182 -3.61 -8.37 -9.62
CA PRO A 182 -4.72 -9.28 -9.39
C PRO A 182 -4.37 -10.45 -8.48
N GLU A 183 -3.11 -10.90 -8.53
CA GLU A 183 -2.61 -12.01 -7.71
C GLU A 183 -2.66 -11.67 -6.21
N ILE A 184 -2.23 -10.45 -5.85
CA ILE A 184 -2.22 -9.98 -4.47
C ILE A 184 -3.66 -9.74 -4.00
N ASN A 185 -4.41 -8.97 -4.79
CA ASN A 185 -5.76 -8.57 -4.41
C ASN A 185 -6.72 -9.76 -4.24
N ILE A 186 -6.69 -10.75 -5.13
CA ILE A 186 -7.52 -11.96 -4.97
C ILE A 186 -7.10 -12.77 -3.75
N ARG A 187 -5.80 -12.84 -3.43
CA ARG A 187 -5.30 -13.55 -2.24
C ARG A 187 -5.69 -12.85 -0.95
N GLU A 188 -5.69 -11.52 -0.90
CA GLU A 188 -6.14 -10.75 0.27
C GLU A 188 -7.62 -10.97 0.57
N ILE A 189 -8.48 -10.85 -0.45
CA ILE A 189 -9.95 -10.90 -0.26
C ILE A 189 -10.43 -12.31 0.12
N THR A 190 -9.66 -13.34 -0.25
CA THR A 190 -10.02 -14.75 -0.01
C THR A 190 -9.40 -15.34 1.26
N GLN A 191 -8.59 -14.56 1.98
CA GLN A 191 -8.09 -14.92 3.30
C GLN A 191 -9.19 -14.81 4.36
N LYS A 192 -8.97 -15.51 5.47
CA LYS A 192 -9.80 -15.36 6.66
C LYS A 192 -9.75 -13.92 7.15
N GLY A 193 -10.89 -13.41 7.62
CA GLY A 193 -10.90 -12.15 8.38
C GLY A 193 -10.12 -12.34 9.68
N LEU A 194 -9.36 -11.31 10.08
CA LEU A 194 -8.62 -11.31 11.34
C LEU A 194 -8.70 -9.92 11.96
N TYR A 195 -9.11 -9.84 13.22
CA TYR A 195 -9.17 -8.58 13.94
C TYR A 195 -8.75 -8.76 15.39
N TYR A 196 -8.39 -7.68 16.06
CA TYR A 196 -7.93 -7.71 17.44
C TYR A 196 -9.07 -7.36 18.40
N LYS A 197 -9.21 -8.14 19.48
CA LYS A 197 -10.17 -7.89 20.55
C LYS A 197 -9.67 -8.43 21.88
N ASP A 198 -9.68 -7.56 22.91
CA ASP A 198 -9.40 -7.87 24.31
C ASP A 198 -8.11 -8.70 24.52
N GLY A 199 -7.03 -8.32 23.84
CA GLY A 199 -5.73 -9.02 23.96
C GLY A 199 -5.55 -10.19 23.00
N GLN A 200 -6.52 -10.48 22.13
CA GLN A 200 -6.55 -11.68 21.30
C GLN A 200 -6.83 -11.37 19.84
N TRP A 201 -6.23 -12.14 18.96
CA TRP A 201 -6.57 -12.16 17.53
C TRP A 201 -7.73 -13.11 17.29
N ILE A 202 -8.78 -12.62 16.63
CA ILE A 202 -10.02 -13.34 16.35
C ILE A 202 -10.13 -13.57 14.84
N GLU A 203 -10.14 -14.84 14.44
CA GLU A 203 -10.34 -15.26 13.04
C GLU A 203 -11.84 -15.36 12.70
N THR A 204 -12.18 -15.07 11.45
CA THR A 204 -13.50 -15.33 10.86
C THR A 204 -13.34 -16.04 9.51
N GLU A 205 -14.41 -16.69 9.04
CA GLU A 205 -14.45 -17.13 7.65
C GLU A 205 -14.34 -15.92 6.69
N PRO A 206 -13.79 -16.11 5.47
CA PRO A 206 -13.67 -15.03 4.49
C PRO A 206 -15.01 -14.33 4.25
N LEU A 207 -15.02 -13.00 4.31
CA LEU A 207 -16.19 -12.16 4.05
C LEU A 207 -17.44 -12.45 4.92
N ALA A 208 -17.30 -13.21 6.01
CA ALA A 208 -18.43 -13.65 6.83
C ALA A 208 -19.03 -12.56 7.73
N VAL A 209 -18.24 -11.54 8.07
CA VAL A 209 -18.68 -10.41 8.90
C VAL A 209 -18.74 -9.17 8.01
N HIS A 210 -19.95 -8.64 7.81
CA HIS A 210 -20.17 -7.45 7.01
C HIS A 210 -21.35 -6.64 7.52
N LYS A 211 -21.37 -5.35 7.20
CA LYS A 211 -22.50 -4.45 7.43
C LYS A 211 -22.41 -3.24 6.49
N PRO A 212 -23.53 -2.55 6.22
CA PRO A 212 -23.48 -1.25 5.59
C PRO A 212 -22.81 -0.24 6.53
N LEU A 213 -21.81 0.48 6.03
CA LEU A 213 -21.18 1.63 6.68
C LEU A 213 -21.41 2.88 5.83
N THR A 214 -21.57 4.03 6.49
CA THR A 214 -21.82 5.31 5.80
C THR A 214 -20.53 6.08 5.56
N TYR A 215 -20.24 6.37 4.29
CA TYR A 215 -19.02 7.11 3.91
C TYR A 215 -19.35 8.56 3.50
N PRO A 216 -18.59 9.56 3.95
CA PRO A 216 -18.79 10.96 3.59
C PRO A 216 -18.79 11.15 2.05
N ASN A 217 -19.74 11.94 1.54
CA ASN A 217 -19.99 12.20 0.11
C ASN A 217 -20.38 10.99 -0.76
N ILE A 218 -20.27 9.76 -0.24
CA ILE A 218 -20.54 8.51 -0.97
C ILE A 218 -21.88 7.88 -0.54
N GLY A 219 -22.20 7.93 0.76
CA GLY A 219 -23.35 7.27 1.36
C GLY A 219 -23.07 5.82 1.80
N PRO A 220 -24.12 5.02 2.07
CA PRO A 220 -23.97 3.68 2.62
C PRO A 220 -23.37 2.71 1.60
N ARG A 221 -22.39 1.91 2.03
CA ARG A 221 -21.78 0.83 1.25
C ARG A 221 -21.58 -0.41 2.11
N GLU A 222 -21.85 -1.57 1.53
CA GLU A 222 -21.60 -2.85 2.20
C GLU A 222 -20.10 -3.01 2.42
N SER A 223 -19.70 -3.18 3.67
CA SER A 223 -18.31 -3.21 4.12
C SER A 223 -18.05 -4.51 4.86
N TYR A 224 -16.96 -5.18 4.50
CA TYR A 224 -16.59 -6.51 4.96
C TYR A 224 -15.36 -6.40 5.85
N LEU A 225 -15.37 -7.12 6.97
CA LEU A 225 -14.22 -7.23 7.85
C LEU A 225 -13.14 -8.08 7.19
N LEU A 226 -11.93 -7.56 7.12
CA LEU A 226 -10.76 -8.25 6.57
C LEU A 226 -9.58 -8.21 7.55
N HIS A 227 -8.59 -9.08 7.33
CA HIS A 227 -7.27 -8.92 7.91
C HIS A 227 -6.53 -7.79 7.17
N HIS A 228 -5.85 -6.91 7.91
CA HIS A 228 -5.03 -5.85 7.33
C HIS A 228 -3.78 -5.57 8.17
N GLU A 229 -2.69 -5.18 7.51
CA GLU A 229 -1.34 -5.15 8.05
C GLU A 229 -1.17 -4.27 9.30
N GLU A 230 -1.64 -3.02 9.27
CA GLU A 230 -1.42 -2.04 10.34
C GLU A 230 -2.11 -2.41 11.65
N LEU A 231 -3.07 -3.34 11.65
CA LEU A 231 -3.65 -3.80 12.90
C LEU A 231 -2.55 -4.40 13.80
N GLU A 232 -1.54 -5.08 13.23
CA GLU A 232 -0.45 -5.68 14.00
C GLU A 232 0.42 -4.64 14.71
N SER A 233 0.79 -3.57 14.00
CA SER A 233 1.64 -2.51 14.56
C SER A 233 0.85 -1.60 15.51
N LEU A 234 -0.41 -1.27 15.17
CA LEU A 234 -1.22 -0.35 15.95
C LEU A 234 -1.61 -0.92 17.32
N VAL A 235 -1.99 -2.19 17.42
CA VAL A 235 -2.36 -2.78 18.74
C VAL A 235 -1.14 -2.94 19.66
N LYS A 236 0.06 -3.04 19.07
CA LYS A 236 1.33 -3.07 19.79
C LYS A 236 1.74 -1.67 20.27
N ASN A 237 1.60 -0.66 19.42
CA ASN A 237 1.99 0.72 19.71
C ASN A 237 0.97 1.47 20.57
N TYR A 238 -0.30 1.08 20.54
CA TYR A 238 -1.39 1.63 21.34
C TYR A 238 -2.06 0.53 22.20
N PRO A 239 -1.40 0.06 23.28
CA PRO A 239 -1.85 -1.09 24.06
C PRO A 239 -3.16 -0.87 24.84
N THR A 240 -3.69 0.36 24.88
CA THR A 240 -5.01 0.65 25.45
C THR A 240 -6.16 0.23 24.54
N ILE A 241 -5.86 -0.10 23.27
CA ILE A 241 -6.84 -0.60 22.32
C ILE A 241 -7.43 -1.91 22.85
N LYS A 242 -8.75 -1.93 22.99
CA LYS A 242 -9.56 -3.10 23.34
C LYS A 242 -10.06 -3.81 22.09
N GLN A 243 -10.27 -3.08 21.00
CA GLN A 243 -10.68 -3.66 19.71
C GLN A 243 -10.13 -2.85 18.54
N ALA A 244 -9.54 -3.52 17.56
CA ALA A 244 -9.14 -2.92 16.30
C ALA A 244 -9.65 -3.78 15.13
N ARG A 245 -10.30 -3.16 14.14
CA ARG A 245 -10.86 -3.81 12.96
C ARG A 245 -10.52 -3.02 11.71
N PHE A 246 -10.48 -3.73 10.58
CA PHE A 246 -10.39 -3.15 9.25
C PHE A 246 -11.61 -3.56 8.42
N TRP A 247 -12.22 -2.59 7.74
CA TRP A 247 -13.41 -2.77 6.91
C TRP A 247 -13.14 -2.28 5.50
N MET A 248 -13.48 -3.09 4.50
CA MET A 248 -13.35 -2.72 3.09
C MET A 248 -14.65 -2.91 2.33
N THR A 249 -14.97 -1.99 1.42
CA THR A 249 -16.18 -2.12 0.59
C THR A 249 -16.00 -3.08 -0.57
N PHE A 250 -16.98 -3.96 -0.79
CA PHE A 250 -17.10 -4.73 -2.03
C PHE A 250 -18.50 -4.63 -2.61
N GLY A 251 -18.58 -4.31 -3.90
CA GLY A 251 -19.86 -4.33 -4.62
C GLY A 251 -20.33 -5.76 -4.86
N GLN A 252 -21.64 -6.00 -4.80
CA GLN A 252 -22.21 -7.34 -5.03
C GLN A 252 -21.78 -7.95 -6.38
N GLN A 253 -21.70 -7.12 -7.43
CA GLN A 253 -21.22 -7.58 -8.75
C GLN A 253 -19.78 -8.11 -8.67
N TYR A 254 -18.90 -7.39 -7.98
CA TYR A 254 -17.51 -7.79 -7.80
C TYR A 254 -17.40 -9.16 -7.10
N LEU A 255 -18.15 -9.34 -6.01
CA LEU A 255 -18.18 -10.60 -5.26
C LEU A 255 -18.73 -11.77 -6.09
N THR A 256 -19.75 -11.52 -6.92
CA THR A 256 -20.28 -12.55 -7.83
C THR A 256 -19.22 -13.00 -8.83
N TYR A 257 -18.42 -12.10 -9.40
CA TYR A 257 -17.34 -12.49 -10.31
C TYR A 257 -16.21 -13.22 -9.58
N LEU A 258 -15.86 -12.77 -8.37
CA LEU A 258 -14.83 -13.43 -7.55
C LEU A 258 -15.24 -14.87 -7.23
N ASP A 259 -16.49 -15.09 -6.80
CA ASP A 259 -17.04 -16.42 -6.52
C ASP A 259 -16.95 -17.33 -7.77
N VAL A 260 -17.33 -16.83 -8.94
CA VAL A 260 -17.18 -17.58 -10.21
C VAL A 260 -15.71 -17.92 -10.47
N ILE A 261 -14.80 -16.94 -10.36
CA ILE A 261 -13.35 -17.13 -10.58
C ILE A 261 -12.79 -18.22 -9.65
N GLN A 262 -13.20 -18.23 -8.38
CA GLN A 262 -12.78 -19.24 -7.42
C GLN A 262 -13.35 -20.62 -7.76
N ASN A 263 -14.66 -20.70 -8.02
CA ASN A 263 -15.35 -21.97 -8.25
C ASN A 263 -14.91 -22.68 -9.54
N ILE A 264 -14.42 -21.94 -10.55
CA ILE A 264 -13.84 -22.54 -11.76
C ILE A 264 -12.32 -22.77 -11.66
N GLY A 265 -11.70 -22.47 -10.52
CA GLY A 265 -10.28 -22.72 -10.25
C GLY A 265 -9.31 -21.69 -10.83
N MET A 266 -9.78 -20.51 -11.27
CA MET A 266 -8.92 -19.46 -11.85
C MET A 266 -8.16 -18.64 -10.81
N SER A 267 -8.49 -18.78 -9.52
CA SER A 267 -7.75 -18.19 -8.40
C SER A 267 -6.65 -19.09 -7.82
N ARG A 268 -6.43 -20.29 -8.40
CA ARG A 268 -5.44 -21.26 -7.91
C ARG A 268 -4.01 -20.78 -8.13
N ILE A 269 -3.17 -21.08 -7.13
CA ILE A 269 -1.73 -20.78 -7.13
C ILE A 269 -0.86 -22.00 -7.45
N ASP A 270 -1.43 -23.20 -7.45
CA ASP A 270 -0.73 -24.42 -7.81
C ASP A 270 -0.69 -24.62 -9.33
N GLU A 271 0.35 -25.29 -9.82
CA GLU A 271 0.57 -25.51 -11.25
C GLU A 271 -0.41 -26.54 -11.82
N VAL A 272 -0.90 -26.27 -13.04
CA VAL A 272 -1.65 -27.19 -13.88
C VAL A 272 -0.87 -27.46 -15.16
N GLU A 273 -0.68 -28.73 -15.51
CA GLU A 273 -0.08 -29.11 -16.80
C GLU A 273 -1.13 -28.98 -17.92
N TYR A 274 -0.84 -28.17 -18.93
CA TYR A 274 -1.68 -27.99 -20.11
C TYR A 274 -0.92 -28.38 -21.38
N GLU A 275 -1.52 -29.25 -22.19
CA GLU A 275 -0.97 -29.64 -23.49
C GLU A 275 -1.51 -28.68 -24.58
N ALA A 276 -0.64 -27.80 -25.07
CA ALA A 276 -0.96 -26.78 -26.06
C ALA A 276 -0.38 -27.12 -27.44
N PRO A 277 -1.08 -26.87 -28.55
CA PRO A 277 -0.48 -26.96 -29.88
C PRO A 277 0.59 -25.88 -30.09
N LEU A 278 1.66 -26.19 -30.82
CA LEU A 278 2.64 -25.20 -31.24
C LEU A 278 2.02 -24.22 -32.25
N ALA A 279 2.36 -22.94 -32.11
CA ALA A 279 1.90 -21.87 -33.00
C ALA A 279 2.56 -21.89 -34.40
N ASP A 280 3.48 -22.82 -34.66
CA ASP A 280 4.24 -22.93 -35.92
C ASP A 280 3.50 -23.71 -37.02
N GLY A 281 2.27 -24.17 -36.76
CA GLY A 281 1.46 -24.92 -37.72
C GLY A 281 1.93 -26.36 -37.94
N SER A 282 2.89 -26.86 -37.17
CA SER A 282 3.43 -28.22 -37.30
C SER A 282 2.47 -29.32 -36.83
N GLY A 283 1.41 -28.96 -36.10
CA GLY A 283 0.48 -29.90 -35.47
C GLY A 283 1.06 -30.62 -34.25
N LYS A 284 2.29 -30.29 -33.82
CA LYS A 284 2.89 -30.80 -32.59
C LYS A 284 2.31 -30.09 -31.38
N THR A 285 2.33 -30.78 -30.24
CA THR A 285 1.94 -30.23 -28.94
C THR A 285 3.15 -30.04 -28.03
N VAL A 286 3.02 -29.14 -27.05
CA VAL A 286 3.96 -28.91 -25.97
C VAL A 286 3.20 -28.91 -24.65
N LYS A 287 3.81 -29.47 -23.60
CA LYS A 287 3.29 -29.39 -22.25
C LYS A 287 3.82 -28.13 -21.58
N VAL A 288 2.93 -27.34 -21.01
CA VAL A 288 3.24 -26.10 -20.31
C VAL A 288 2.63 -26.18 -18.92
N ASN A 289 3.41 -25.83 -17.90
CA ASN A 289 2.89 -25.64 -16.56
C ASN A 289 2.34 -24.22 -16.44
N ILE A 290 1.07 -24.11 -16.08
CA ILE A 290 0.36 -22.84 -15.95
C ILE A 290 -0.13 -22.72 -14.52
N VAL A 291 0.19 -21.61 -13.87
CA VAL A 291 -0.48 -21.19 -12.62
C VAL A 291 -1.75 -20.41 -13.02
N PRO A 292 -2.96 -20.91 -12.72
CA PRO A 292 -4.21 -20.28 -13.18
C PRO A 292 -4.33 -18.80 -12.84
N LEU A 293 -3.94 -18.39 -11.63
CA LEU A 293 -3.99 -16.98 -11.20
C LEU A 293 -3.04 -16.08 -12.02
N GLN A 294 -1.87 -16.59 -12.42
CA GLN A 294 -0.95 -15.85 -13.30
C GLN A 294 -1.51 -15.70 -14.72
N PHE A 295 -2.21 -16.72 -15.22
CA PHE A 295 -2.91 -16.64 -16.50
C PHE A 295 -4.10 -15.68 -16.43
N LEU A 296 -4.88 -15.71 -15.33
CA LEU A 296 -5.97 -14.76 -15.09
C LEU A 296 -5.47 -13.32 -15.15
N LYS A 297 -4.36 -13.03 -14.48
CA LYS A 297 -3.70 -11.72 -14.54
C LYS A 297 -3.33 -11.27 -15.95
N ALA A 298 -2.99 -12.20 -16.85
CA ALA A 298 -2.64 -11.88 -18.23
C ALA A 298 -3.86 -11.52 -19.10
N VAL A 299 -5.07 -11.96 -18.72
CA VAL A 299 -6.31 -11.71 -19.47
C VAL A 299 -7.17 -10.59 -18.88
N LEU A 300 -6.98 -10.26 -17.60
CA LEU A 300 -7.68 -9.15 -16.95
C LEU A 300 -7.21 -7.79 -17.49
N PRO A 301 -8.07 -6.75 -17.45
CA PRO A 301 -7.65 -5.39 -17.75
C PRO A 301 -6.44 -4.98 -16.92
N ASN A 302 -5.45 -4.36 -17.55
CA ASN A 302 -4.29 -3.83 -16.86
C ASN A 302 -4.71 -2.67 -15.94
N PRO A 303 -4.42 -2.72 -14.62
CA PRO A 303 -4.85 -1.70 -13.67
C PRO A 303 -4.41 -0.28 -14.02
N GLN A 304 -3.24 -0.13 -14.65
CA GLN A 304 -2.71 1.18 -15.06
C GLN A 304 -3.56 1.84 -16.16
N ASP A 305 -4.34 1.06 -16.91
CA ASP A 305 -5.16 1.54 -18.03
C ASP A 305 -6.61 1.86 -17.59
N LEU A 306 -6.97 1.57 -16.32
CA LEU A 306 -8.32 1.81 -15.81
C LEU A 306 -8.61 3.31 -15.57
N GLY A 307 -7.59 4.09 -15.22
CA GLY A 307 -7.76 5.46 -14.72
C GLY A 307 -8.48 6.42 -15.66
N ALA A 308 -8.34 6.26 -16.97
CA ALA A 308 -8.90 7.18 -17.97
C ALA A 308 -10.44 7.27 -17.96
N ASN A 309 -11.13 6.22 -17.51
CA ASN A 309 -12.59 6.16 -17.44
C ASN A 309 -13.07 5.83 -16.02
N TYR A 310 -12.25 6.08 -15.00
CA TYR A 310 -12.60 5.70 -13.65
C TYR A 310 -13.34 6.85 -12.97
N ASP A 311 -14.63 6.66 -12.71
CA ASP A 311 -15.48 7.67 -12.10
C ASP A 311 -15.73 7.42 -10.62
N GLY A 312 -15.89 8.47 -9.82
CA GLY A 312 -16.22 8.38 -8.40
C GLY A 312 -15.04 8.74 -7.50
N GLU A 313 -15.10 8.32 -6.25
CA GLU A 313 -14.07 8.64 -5.26
C GLU A 313 -13.82 7.49 -4.30
N THR A 314 -12.63 7.48 -3.72
CA THR A 314 -12.31 6.70 -2.53
C THR A 314 -12.62 7.53 -1.29
N SER A 315 -12.89 6.86 -0.17
CA SER A 315 -13.01 7.43 1.18
C SER A 315 -12.35 6.48 2.16
N ILE A 316 -11.20 6.87 2.71
CA ILE A 316 -10.43 6.02 3.64
C ILE A 316 -10.19 6.80 4.94
N GLY A 317 -10.39 6.16 6.09
CA GLY A 317 -10.24 6.82 7.38
C GLY A 317 -10.27 5.91 8.61
N CYS A 318 -10.15 6.55 9.78
CA CYS A 318 -10.11 5.90 11.08
C CYS A 318 -11.24 6.42 11.98
N ARG A 319 -12.14 5.52 12.38
CA ARG A 319 -13.20 5.76 13.35
C ARG A 319 -12.71 5.31 14.73
N ILE A 320 -12.53 6.26 15.61
CA ILE A 320 -11.81 6.08 16.87
C ILE A 320 -12.74 6.44 18.03
N ARG A 321 -12.84 5.54 19.01
CA ARG A 321 -13.47 5.81 20.31
C ARG A 321 -12.47 5.58 21.44
N GLY A 322 -12.45 6.50 22.39
CA GLY A 322 -11.49 6.48 23.49
C GLY A 322 -11.87 7.42 24.62
N MET A 323 -10.90 7.72 25.48
CA MET A 323 -11.07 8.59 26.63
C MET A 323 -10.26 9.88 26.47
N LYS A 324 -10.86 11.01 26.84
CA LYS A 324 -10.21 12.30 27.00
C LYS A 324 -10.72 13.00 28.24
N ASP A 325 -9.82 13.41 29.14
CA ASP A 325 -10.16 14.08 30.41
C ASP A 325 -11.23 13.32 31.23
N GLY A 326 -11.13 11.99 31.23
CA GLY A 326 -12.06 11.09 31.93
C GLY A 326 -13.43 10.95 31.27
N LYS A 327 -13.65 11.48 30.06
CA LYS A 327 -14.90 11.34 29.30
C LYS A 327 -14.68 10.56 28.01
N GLU A 328 -15.70 9.82 27.59
CA GLU A 328 -15.69 9.16 26.30
C GLU A 328 -15.75 10.20 25.16
N LEU A 329 -14.96 9.98 24.12
CA LEU A 329 -14.97 10.76 22.89
C LEU A 329 -15.04 9.81 21.68
N THR A 330 -15.88 10.15 20.71
CA THR A 330 -15.84 9.58 19.36
C THR A 330 -15.23 10.57 18.39
N TYR A 331 -14.40 10.06 17.48
CA TYR A 331 -13.63 10.83 16.53
C TYR A 331 -13.54 10.07 15.20
N TYR A 332 -13.77 10.73 14.09
CA TYR A 332 -13.56 10.17 12.77
C TYR A 332 -12.69 11.12 11.95
N ILE A 333 -11.57 10.59 11.46
CA ILE A 333 -10.67 11.28 10.55
C ILE A 333 -10.59 10.51 9.23
N TYR A 334 -10.69 11.21 8.11
CA TYR A 334 -10.73 10.57 6.79
C TYR A 334 -10.22 11.50 5.68
N ASN A 335 -9.91 10.89 4.53
CA ASN A 335 -9.69 11.56 3.26
C ASN A 335 -10.65 11.01 2.21
N ASN A 336 -11.17 11.89 1.36
CA ASN A 336 -11.79 11.49 0.09
C ASN A 336 -10.85 11.85 -1.07
N CYS A 337 -10.73 10.95 -2.05
CA CYS A 337 -9.92 11.16 -3.25
C CYS A 337 -10.70 10.80 -4.51
N LYS A 338 -10.98 11.79 -5.37
CA LYS A 338 -11.65 11.54 -6.65
C LYS A 338 -10.72 10.90 -7.66
N HIS A 339 -11.19 9.87 -8.35
CA HIS A 339 -10.38 9.17 -9.35
C HIS A 339 -9.98 10.09 -10.51
N GLN A 340 -10.86 10.98 -10.97
CA GLN A 340 -10.57 11.86 -12.09
C GLN A 340 -9.57 12.96 -11.72
N GLU A 341 -9.63 13.49 -10.50
CA GLU A 341 -8.66 14.50 -10.04
C GLU A 341 -7.26 13.89 -9.94
N ALA A 342 -7.15 12.68 -9.37
CA ALA A 342 -5.91 11.90 -9.37
C ALA A 342 -5.39 11.61 -10.79
N TYR A 343 -6.27 11.19 -11.69
CA TYR A 343 -5.89 10.85 -13.07
C TYR A 343 -5.41 12.08 -13.84
N ASN A 344 -6.08 13.22 -13.68
CA ASN A 344 -5.68 14.47 -14.33
C ASN A 344 -4.31 14.96 -13.87
N GLU A 345 -3.92 14.67 -12.63
CA GLU A 345 -2.63 15.08 -12.10
C GLU A 345 -1.49 14.13 -12.48
N THR A 346 -1.68 12.82 -12.31
CA THR A 346 -0.57 11.85 -12.38
C THR A 346 -0.80 10.73 -13.40
N GLY A 347 -1.90 10.78 -14.16
CA GLY A 347 -2.30 9.72 -15.10
C GLY A 347 -2.71 8.41 -14.42
N MET A 348 -2.95 8.41 -13.10
CA MET A 348 -3.27 7.22 -12.30
C MET A 348 -4.53 7.45 -11.47
N GLN A 349 -5.25 6.37 -11.20
CA GLN A 349 -6.51 6.41 -10.45
C GLN A 349 -6.30 6.60 -8.93
N GLY A 350 -7.37 7.04 -8.25
CA GLY A 350 -7.41 7.40 -6.82
C GLY A 350 -6.74 6.41 -5.86
N VAL A 351 -6.90 5.10 -6.04
CA VAL A 351 -6.28 4.07 -5.20
C VAL A 351 -4.75 4.03 -5.34
N SER A 352 -4.19 4.24 -6.54
CA SER A 352 -2.72 4.41 -6.68
C SER A 352 -2.26 5.74 -6.11
N TYR A 353 -3.12 6.76 -6.20
CA TYR A 353 -2.82 8.11 -5.73
C TYR A 353 -2.74 8.17 -4.20
N THR A 354 -3.73 7.58 -3.51
CA THR A 354 -3.78 7.49 -2.05
C THR A 354 -2.60 6.73 -1.48
N THR A 355 -2.00 5.76 -2.18
CA THR A 355 -0.77 5.08 -1.73
C THR A 355 0.51 5.84 -2.12
N GLY A 356 0.58 6.39 -3.34
CA GLY A 356 1.81 6.98 -3.87
C GLY A 356 2.15 8.34 -3.28
N VAL A 357 1.15 9.15 -2.91
CA VAL A 357 1.38 10.44 -2.25
C VAL A 357 2.03 10.25 -0.86
N PRO A 358 1.50 9.41 0.04
CA PRO A 358 2.14 9.09 1.31
C PRO A 358 3.57 8.56 1.19
N ALA A 359 3.85 7.68 0.23
CA ALA A 359 5.21 7.16 0.02
C ALA A 359 6.21 8.29 -0.27
N MET A 360 5.81 9.27 -1.09
CA MET A 360 6.60 10.47 -1.33
C MET A 360 6.73 11.32 -0.06
N ILE A 361 5.65 11.52 0.70
CA ILE A 361 5.70 12.32 1.94
C ILE A 361 6.62 11.67 2.98
N GLY A 362 6.58 10.34 3.16
CA GLY A 362 7.47 9.63 4.08
C GLY A 362 8.95 9.81 3.70
N ALA A 363 9.27 9.71 2.41
CA ALA A 363 10.61 10.02 1.91
C ALA A 363 10.99 11.49 2.15
N MET A 364 10.05 12.42 1.98
CA MET A 364 10.24 13.84 2.30
C MET A 364 10.51 14.05 3.79
N MET A 365 9.78 13.39 4.69
CA MET A 365 9.97 13.48 6.14
C MET A 365 11.38 13.03 6.53
N PHE A 366 11.85 11.93 5.94
CA PHE A 366 13.21 11.45 6.15
C PHE A 366 14.26 12.46 5.65
N LEU A 367 14.13 12.96 4.41
CA LEU A 367 15.10 13.89 3.81
C LEU A 367 15.11 15.29 4.46
N LYS A 368 14.03 15.68 5.13
CA LYS A 368 13.97 16.88 5.99
C LYS A 368 14.55 16.64 7.39
N GLY A 369 14.94 15.41 7.72
CA GLY A 369 15.46 15.02 9.02
C GLY A 369 14.40 14.86 10.11
N LEU A 370 13.12 14.97 9.76
CA LEU A 370 11.99 14.91 10.70
C LEU A 370 11.72 13.48 11.16
N TRP A 371 11.88 12.51 10.26
CA TRP A 371 11.71 11.07 10.54
C TRP A 371 13.04 10.30 10.48
N ARG A 372 14.16 10.97 10.76
CA ARG A 372 15.48 10.32 10.79
C ARG A 372 15.73 9.69 12.16
N LYS A 373 15.47 8.38 12.26
CA LYS A 373 15.59 7.59 13.50
C LYS A 373 16.23 6.24 13.19
N PRO A 374 17.45 5.93 13.68
CA PRO A 374 18.06 4.61 13.43
C PRO A 374 17.14 3.48 13.87
N GLY A 375 17.07 2.40 13.09
CA GLY A 375 16.21 1.24 13.31
C GLY A 375 15.07 1.08 12.31
N VAL A 376 14.17 0.15 12.62
CA VAL A 376 12.97 -0.17 11.85
C VAL A 376 11.75 0.33 12.62
N TRP A 377 10.88 1.07 11.93
CA TRP A 377 9.78 1.81 12.53
C TRP A 377 8.54 1.78 11.65
N ASN A 378 7.37 1.53 12.24
CA ASN A 378 6.10 1.80 11.59
C ASN A 378 5.80 3.32 11.67
N VAL A 379 4.96 3.81 10.76
CA VAL A 379 4.71 5.26 10.58
C VAL A 379 4.14 5.93 11.85
N GLU A 380 3.35 5.23 12.65
CA GLU A 380 2.74 5.75 13.88
C GLU A 380 3.74 5.98 15.02
N GLU A 381 4.99 5.51 14.88
CA GLU A 381 6.06 5.70 15.87
C GLU A 381 6.85 7.01 15.66
N PHE A 382 6.48 7.78 14.64
CA PHE A 382 7.03 9.10 14.34
C PHE A 382 6.04 10.22 14.71
N ASP A 383 6.53 11.46 14.76
CA ASP A 383 5.64 12.62 14.92
C ASP A 383 4.74 12.77 13.68
N PRO A 384 3.40 12.70 13.83
CA PRO A 384 2.46 12.77 12.71
C PRO A 384 2.28 14.19 12.14
N ASP A 385 2.53 15.23 12.93
CA ASP A 385 2.19 16.62 12.57
C ASP A 385 2.79 17.11 11.24
N PRO A 386 4.11 16.94 10.98
CA PRO A 386 4.67 17.40 9.71
C PRO A 386 4.18 16.58 8.52
N PHE A 387 3.80 15.32 8.72
CA PHE A 387 3.21 14.48 7.68
C PHE A 387 1.79 14.96 7.36
N MET A 388 0.97 15.20 8.39
CA MET A 388 -0.40 15.72 8.28
C MET A 388 -0.45 17.08 7.57
N GLU A 389 0.53 17.94 7.83
CA GLU A 389 0.67 19.24 7.16
C GLU A 389 0.92 19.07 5.65
N GLN A 390 1.75 18.10 5.26
CA GLN A 390 2.02 17.82 3.84
C GLN A 390 0.87 17.09 3.17
N LEU A 391 0.17 16.21 3.86
CA LEU A 391 -0.87 15.35 3.27
C LEU A 391 -1.90 16.16 2.47
N GLY A 392 -2.45 17.22 3.06
CA GLY A 392 -3.38 18.13 2.37
C GLY A 392 -2.73 18.95 1.25
N LYS A 393 -1.51 19.47 1.47
CA LYS A 393 -0.75 20.25 0.47
C LYS A 393 -0.41 19.44 -0.77
N GLN A 394 -0.24 18.14 -0.60
CA GLN A 394 0.19 17.21 -1.65
C GLN A 394 -1.00 16.51 -2.33
N GLY A 395 -2.23 16.94 -2.05
CA GLY A 395 -3.44 16.52 -2.78
C GLY A 395 -4.33 15.51 -2.05
N LEU A 396 -4.06 15.21 -0.78
CA LEU A 396 -4.91 14.37 0.07
C LEU A 396 -5.45 15.17 1.27
N PRO A 397 -6.34 16.15 1.05
CA PRO A 397 -6.94 16.89 2.17
C PRO A 397 -7.74 15.94 3.07
N TRP A 398 -7.64 16.14 4.37
CA TRP A 398 -8.31 15.31 5.37
C TRP A 398 -9.33 16.12 6.16
N HIS A 399 -10.27 15.41 6.79
CA HIS A 399 -11.40 15.96 7.50
C HIS A 399 -11.56 15.30 8.86
N GLU A 400 -12.03 16.05 9.85
CA GLU A 400 -12.29 15.56 11.20
C GLU A 400 -13.77 15.72 11.57
N VAL A 401 -14.30 14.73 12.28
CA VAL A 401 -15.65 14.72 12.84
C VAL A 401 -15.56 14.29 14.29
N PHE A 402 -16.07 15.13 15.20
CA PHE A 402 -16.08 14.88 16.64
C PHE A 402 -17.49 14.59 17.14
N GLY A 403 -17.64 13.64 18.07
CA GLY A 403 -18.91 13.32 18.71
C GLY A 403 -19.95 12.68 17.78
N GLY A 404 -19.55 12.22 16.61
CA GLY A 404 -20.42 11.54 15.65
C GLY A 404 -20.73 10.09 16.06
N ASP A 405 -21.81 9.54 15.50
CA ASP A 405 -22.05 8.09 15.51
C ASP A 405 -21.05 7.42 14.57
N LEU A 406 -20.23 6.53 15.12
CA LEU A 406 -19.18 5.84 14.40
C LEU A 406 -19.65 4.53 13.77
N GLU A 407 -20.89 4.11 14.01
CA GLU A 407 -21.42 2.82 13.54
C GLU A 407 -20.49 1.64 13.93
N LEU A 408 -19.82 1.68 15.11
CA LEU A 408 -18.85 0.66 15.57
C LEU A 408 -19.51 -0.71 15.80
#